data_AF-A0A525IMN8-F1
#
_entry.id   AF-A0A525IMN8-F1
#
_cell.length_a   1.000
_cell.length_b   1.000
_cell.length_c   1.000
_cell.angle_alpha   90.00
_cell.angle_beta   90.00
_cell.angle_gamma   90.00
#
_symmetry.space_group_name_H-M   'P 1'
#
loop_
_entity.id
_entity.type
_entity.pdbx_description
1 polymer ?
#
loop_
_entity_poly.entity_id
_entity_poly.type
_entity_poly.pdbx_seq_one_letter_code
_entity_poly.pdbx_strand_id
1 'polypeptide(L)'
;MRRIAFALSLTMALAVPAQSSSTKAKIDELRHSFTLDHKSIPPEVLGDLGDSNLADSSSIRVTIDLIAAMGSNLYADEIKTTPTGWVSQRKVVLSVPENLIEELSYEFNGVTSNGILVVTAVYSGGGSGSFFTLNLLDAAAGRGFDSEGKPYDRLNLTIIRSIMLGDRWDGEIKINGDTISIITARQDFTHGPRRPGAQVLKAMRP
;
A
#
# COMPACT_ATOMS: atom_id res chain seq x y z
N MET A 1 -0.38 -25.74 -65.65
CA MET A 1 -1.25 -25.67 -64.44
C MET A 1 -0.36 -25.65 -63.20
N ARG A 2 -0.17 -24.48 -62.57
CA ARG A 2 0.53 -24.37 -61.27
C ARG A 2 -0.38 -23.57 -60.33
N ARG A 3 -0.91 -24.24 -59.31
CA ARG A 3 -1.72 -23.62 -58.25
C ARG A 3 -0.75 -23.10 -57.19
N ILE A 4 -0.68 -21.78 -57.05
CA ILE A 4 0.02 -21.12 -55.93
C ILE A 4 -1.03 -20.94 -54.84
N ALA A 5 -0.90 -21.69 -53.75
CA ALA A 5 -1.70 -21.52 -52.55
C ALA A 5 -1.11 -20.36 -51.73
N PHE A 6 -1.85 -19.25 -51.63
CA PHE A 6 -1.55 -18.20 -50.67
C PHE A 6 -2.06 -18.64 -49.29
N ALA A 7 -1.15 -18.91 -48.36
CA ALA A 7 -1.48 -19.08 -46.95
C ALA A 7 -1.63 -17.68 -46.32
N LEU A 8 -2.85 -17.34 -45.94
CA LEU A 8 -3.16 -16.10 -45.22
C LEU A 8 -2.87 -16.36 -43.72
N SER A 9 -1.74 -15.84 -43.20
CA SER A 9 -1.47 -15.89 -41.77
C SER A 9 -2.30 -14.81 -41.06
N LEU A 10 -3.32 -15.23 -40.32
CA LEU A 10 -4.10 -14.35 -39.47
C LEU A 10 -3.31 -14.11 -38.17
N THR A 11 -2.59 -13.00 -38.09
CA THR A 11 -1.93 -12.54 -36.87
C THR A 11 -3.01 -12.06 -35.89
N MET A 12 -3.38 -12.90 -34.93
CA MET A 12 -4.16 -12.47 -33.77
C MET A 12 -3.27 -11.54 -32.93
N ALA A 13 -3.47 -10.23 -33.09
CA ALA A 13 -2.97 -9.26 -32.14
C ALA A 13 -3.75 -9.44 -30.82
N LEU A 14 -3.08 -9.91 -29.78
CA LEU A 14 -3.59 -9.87 -28.41
C LEU A 14 -3.76 -8.40 -28.04
N ALA A 15 -4.98 -7.88 -28.17
CA ALA A 15 -5.33 -6.55 -27.72
C ALA A 15 -5.21 -6.53 -26.18
N VAL A 16 -4.16 -5.88 -25.68
CA VAL A 16 -4.09 -5.51 -24.27
C VAL A 16 -5.32 -4.64 -23.99
N PRO A 17 -6.24 -5.03 -23.09
CA PRO A 17 -7.45 -4.26 -22.86
C PRO A 17 -7.09 -2.86 -22.38
N ALA A 18 -7.56 -1.84 -23.10
CA ALA A 18 -7.32 -0.46 -22.76
C ALA A 18 -7.89 -0.14 -21.37
N GLN A 19 -7.05 0.49 -20.53
CA GLN A 19 -7.46 1.02 -19.23
C GLN A 19 -8.57 2.05 -19.43
N SER A 20 -9.64 2.00 -18.63
CA SER A 20 -10.65 3.07 -18.66
C SER A 20 -9.99 4.38 -18.21
N SER A 21 -10.33 5.49 -18.87
CA SER A 21 -9.79 6.82 -18.53
C SER A 21 -10.02 7.19 -17.06
N SER A 22 -11.12 6.71 -16.48
CA SER A 22 -11.44 6.84 -15.06
C SER A 22 -10.45 6.12 -14.14
N THR A 23 -10.09 4.87 -14.44
CA THR A 23 -9.13 4.10 -13.62
C THR A 23 -7.72 4.71 -13.71
N LYS A 24 -7.35 5.25 -14.88
CA LYS A 24 -6.07 5.96 -15.01
C LYS A 24 -6.01 7.19 -14.11
N ALA A 25 -7.05 8.02 -14.14
CA ALA A 25 -7.13 9.21 -13.28
C ALA A 25 -7.01 8.85 -11.79
N LYS A 26 -7.64 7.75 -11.36
CA LYS A 26 -7.54 7.23 -10.00
C LYS A 26 -6.13 6.79 -9.61
N ILE A 27 -5.39 6.13 -10.51
CA ILE A 27 -3.98 5.76 -10.27
C ILE A 27 -3.11 7.02 -10.19
N ASP A 28 -3.36 8.00 -11.06
CA ASP A 28 -2.62 9.26 -11.06
C ASP A 28 -2.87 10.04 -9.75
N GLU A 29 -4.11 10.07 -9.25
CA GLU A 29 -4.46 10.62 -7.94
C GLU A 29 -3.74 9.88 -6.80
N LEU A 30 -3.80 8.55 -6.79
CA LEU A 30 -3.17 7.74 -5.75
C LEU A 30 -1.66 7.99 -5.69
N ARG A 31 -1.01 8.17 -6.84
CA ARG A 31 0.42 8.54 -6.92
C ARG A 31 0.70 9.98 -6.55
N HIS A 32 -0.30 10.86 -6.56
CA HIS A 32 -0.10 12.25 -6.19
C HIS A 32 -0.24 12.47 -4.68
N SER A 33 -1.26 11.88 -4.07
CA SER A 33 -1.65 12.20 -2.69
C SER A 33 -1.99 10.98 -1.84
N PHE A 34 -1.86 9.76 -2.37
CA PHE A 34 -2.31 8.53 -1.71
C PHE A 34 -3.77 8.62 -1.26
N THR A 35 -4.61 9.14 -2.16
CA THR A 35 -6.06 9.25 -1.99
C THR A 35 -6.78 8.56 -3.14
N LEU A 36 -8.06 8.28 -2.95
CA LEU A 36 -8.96 7.85 -4.01
C LEU A 36 -10.26 8.65 -3.92
N ASP A 37 -10.66 9.29 -5.03
CA ASP A 37 -11.83 10.17 -5.07
C ASP A 37 -11.78 11.27 -4.00
N HIS A 38 -10.57 11.83 -3.80
CA HIS A 38 -10.23 12.87 -2.83
C HIS A 38 -10.43 12.48 -1.37
N LYS A 39 -10.52 11.17 -1.09
CA LYS A 39 -10.62 10.63 0.28
C LYS A 39 -9.35 9.85 0.60
N SER A 40 -8.90 9.95 1.85
CA SER A 40 -7.78 9.16 2.35
C SER A 40 -8.11 7.67 2.25
N ILE A 41 -7.12 6.87 1.83
CA ILE A 41 -7.22 5.42 1.91
C ILE A 41 -7.35 5.03 3.39
N PRO A 42 -8.27 4.12 3.78
CA PRO A 42 -8.36 3.64 5.14
C PRO A 42 -7.04 3.01 5.59
N PRO A 43 -6.44 3.43 6.72
CA PRO A 43 -5.23 2.82 7.26
C PRO A 43 -5.32 1.29 7.37
N GLU A 44 -6.46 0.73 7.75
CA GLU A 44 -6.68 -0.72 7.86
C GLU A 44 -6.45 -1.49 6.54
N VAL A 45 -6.42 -0.83 5.38
CA VAL A 45 -5.93 -1.45 4.13
C VAL A 45 -4.48 -1.90 4.26
N LEU A 46 -3.63 -1.09 4.89
CA LEU A 46 -2.23 -1.45 5.16
C LEU A 46 -2.14 -2.51 6.26
N GLY A 47 -3.07 -2.48 7.22
CA GLY A 47 -3.22 -3.52 8.24
C GLY A 47 -3.48 -4.88 7.61
N ASP A 48 -4.40 -4.93 6.65
CA ASP A 48 -4.67 -6.13 5.87
C ASP A 48 -3.51 -6.57 5.00
N LEU A 49 -2.65 -5.65 4.54
CA LEU A 49 -1.40 -5.95 3.84
C LEU A 49 -0.27 -6.38 4.78
N GLY A 50 -0.48 -6.40 6.09
CA GLY A 50 0.45 -6.97 7.07
C GLY A 50 0.77 -6.08 8.26
N ASP A 51 0.47 -4.78 8.21
CA ASP A 51 1.00 -3.84 9.21
C ASP A 51 0.36 -3.95 10.60
N SER A 52 -0.83 -4.56 10.69
CA SER A 52 -1.52 -4.81 11.96
C SER A 52 -1.46 -6.26 12.41
N ASN A 53 -0.88 -7.16 11.61
CA ASN A 53 -0.70 -8.54 12.03
C ASN A 53 0.68 -8.72 12.65
N LEU A 54 0.73 -9.33 13.84
CA LEU A 54 1.99 -9.73 14.48
C LEU A 54 2.53 -11.02 13.85
N ALA A 55 2.29 -11.23 12.56
CA ALA A 55 2.72 -12.44 11.87
C ALA A 55 4.24 -12.47 11.77
N ASP A 56 4.82 -13.64 11.98
CA ASP A 56 6.24 -13.93 11.83
C ASP A 56 6.65 -14.25 10.38
N SER A 57 5.72 -14.07 9.44
CA SER A 57 5.85 -14.38 8.02
C SER A 57 5.64 -13.13 7.15
N SER A 58 5.97 -13.23 5.86
CA SER A 58 5.67 -12.18 4.89
C SER A 58 4.16 -11.95 4.74
N SER A 59 3.77 -10.78 4.23
CA SER A 59 2.37 -10.45 3.92
C SER A 59 1.64 -11.57 3.20
N ILE A 60 0.59 -12.10 3.83
CA ILE A 60 -0.25 -13.18 3.26
C ILE A 60 -1.19 -12.61 2.22
N ARG A 61 -1.86 -11.49 2.56
CA ARG A 61 -2.61 -10.68 1.60
C ARG A 61 -1.63 -9.71 0.97
N VAL A 62 -1.46 -9.83 -0.34
CA VAL A 62 -0.48 -9.03 -1.08
C VAL A 62 -1.11 -8.00 -1.99
N THR A 63 -2.40 -8.12 -2.30
CA THR A 63 -3.12 -7.20 -3.19
C THR A 63 -4.52 -6.92 -2.65
N ILE A 64 -4.91 -5.64 -2.64
CA ILE A 64 -6.25 -5.17 -2.28
C ILE A 64 -6.86 -4.43 -3.49
N ASP A 65 -8.13 -4.69 -3.78
CA ASP A 65 -8.92 -3.87 -4.70
C ASP A 65 -9.36 -2.60 -3.97
N LEU A 66 -8.65 -1.50 -4.20
CA LEU A 66 -8.90 -0.23 -3.52
C LEU A 66 -10.27 0.34 -3.84
N ILE A 67 -10.79 0.15 -5.06
CA ILE A 67 -12.13 0.66 -5.40
C ILE A 67 -13.18 0.00 -4.51
N ALA A 68 -13.05 -1.30 -4.27
CA ALA A 68 -13.94 -2.04 -3.38
C ALA A 68 -13.69 -1.76 -1.89
N ALA A 69 -12.44 -1.49 -1.51
CA ALA A 69 -12.09 -1.12 -0.14
C ALA A 69 -12.71 0.22 0.28
N MET A 70 -12.70 1.20 -0.62
CA MET A 70 -13.24 2.53 -0.33
C MET A 70 -14.75 2.48 -0.07
N GLY A 71 -15.16 2.82 1.16
CA GLY A 71 -16.56 2.81 1.57
C GLY A 71 -17.10 1.44 2.00
N SER A 72 -16.24 0.42 2.07
CA SER A 72 -16.60 -0.88 2.63
C SER A 72 -16.90 -0.78 4.13
N ASN A 73 -17.88 -1.56 4.59
CA ASN A 73 -18.15 -1.71 6.02
C ASN A 73 -16.96 -2.34 6.79
N LEU A 74 -16.06 -3.03 6.08
CA LEU A 74 -14.84 -3.60 6.65
C LEU A 74 -13.91 -2.52 7.25
N TYR A 75 -13.92 -1.31 6.68
CA TYR A 75 -13.05 -0.20 7.07
C TYR A 75 -13.84 1.05 7.52
N ALA A 76 -15.01 0.83 8.14
CA ALA A 76 -15.96 1.91 8.47
C ALA A 76 -15.58 2.75 9.70
N ASP A 77 -14.56 2.33 10.47
CA ASP A 77 -14.10 3.08 11.63
C ASP A 77 -13.61 4.49 11.24
N GLU A 78 -13.72 5.44 12.17
CA GLU A 78 -13.43 6.85 11.92
C GLU A 78 -11.97 7.06 11.48
N ILE A 79 -11.80 7.75 10.33
CA ILE A 79 -10.49 8.13 9.79
C ILE A 79 -10.23 9.61 10.09
N LYS A 80 -9.08 9.92 10.68
CA LYS A 80 -8.64 11.28 11.01
C LYS A 80 -7.33 11.61 10.33
N THR A 81 -7.21 12.84 9.84
CA THR A 81 -5.92 13.38 9.41
C THR A 81 -5.41 14.34 10.46
N THR A 82 -4.23 14.07 10.99
CA THR A 82 -3.55 14.93 11.96
C THR A 82 -3.01 16.20 11.27
N PRO A 83 -2.72 17.29 12.00
CA PRO A 83 -2.10 18.49 11.43
C PRO A 83 -0.73 18.22 10.78
N THR A 84 -0.04 17.17 11.21
CA THR A 84 1.24 16.72 10.67
C THR A 84 1.10 15.82 9.43
N GLY A 85 -0.12 15.63 8.92
CA GLY A 85 -0.38 14.88 7.67
C GLY A 85 -0.57 13.38 7.84
N TRP A 86 -0.41 12.83 9.06
CA TRP A 86 -0.69 11.42 9.32
C TRP A 86 -2.17 11.13 9.26
N VAL A 87 -2.54 10.08 8.54
CA VAL A 87 -3.90 9.54 8.47
C VAL A 87 -4.00 8.38 9.45
N SER A 88 -4.93 8.46 10.41
CA SER A 88 -5.10 7.50 11.51
C SER A 88 -6.51 6.93 11.51
N GLN A 89 -6.63 5.66 11.87
CA GLN A 89 -7.88 4.95 12.10
C GLN A 89 -7.77 4.17 13.40
N ARG A 90 -8.79 4.33 14.24
CA ARG A 90 -8.86 3.69 15.56
C ARG A 90 -9.96 2.65 15.57
N LYS A 91 -9.66 1.48 16.11
CA LYS A 91 -10.57 0.35 16.17
C LYS A 91 -10.70 -0.16 17.60
N VAL A 92 -11.93 -0.32 18.07
CA VAL A 92 -12.20 -0.92 19.38
C VAL A 92 -12.18 -2.45 19.25
N VAL A 93 -11.34 -3.11 20.04
CA VAL A 93 -11.25 -4.58 20.05
C VAL A 93 -12.36 -5.13 20.95
N LEU A 94 -13.45 -5.57 20.32
CA LEU A 94 -14.65 -6.06 21.03
C LEU A 94 -14.46 -7.43 21.71
N SER A 95 -13.35 -8.12 21.45
CA SER A 95 -13.08 -9.48 21.95
C SER A 95 -12.33 -9.52 23.29
N VAL A 96 -11.96 -8.38 23.88
CA VAL A 96 -11.24 -8.31 25.16
C VAL A 96 -12.00 -7.47 26.20
N PRO A 97 -11.88 -7.76 27.53
CA PRO A 97 -12.74 -7.18 28.58
C PRO A 97 -12.50 -5.70 28.94
N GLU A 98 -11.64 -5.00 28.23
CA GLU A 98 -11.43 -3.56 28.39
C GLU A 98 -11.43 -2.95 27.00
N ASN A 99 -11.84 -1.69 26.86
CA ASN A 99 -11.91 -0.94 25.61
C ASN A 99 -10.50 -0.73 25.00
N LEU A 100 -9.82 -1.81 24.64
CA LEU A 100 -8.54 -1.80 23.97
C LEU A 100 -8.77 -1.17 22.60
N ILE A 101 -8.03 -0.10 22.34
CA ILE A 101 -8.09 0.61 21.07
C ILE A 101 -6.83 0.27 20.32
N GLU A 102 -7.00 -0.41 19.20
CA GLU A 102 -5.95 -0.50 18.19
C GLU A 102 -5.94 0.80 17.39
N GLU A 103 -4.76 1.26 17.04
CA GLU A 103 -4.58 2.42 16.17
C GLU A 103 -3.62 2.04 15.05
N LEU A 104 -4.05 2.25 13.81
CA LEU A 104 -3.21 2.15 12.64
C LEU A 104 -3.18 3.52 11.97
N SER A 105 -1.97 4.01 11.71
CA SER A 105 -1.75 5.29 11.06
C SER A 105 -0.78 5.14 9.91
N TYR A 106 -0.82 6.05 8.95
CA TYR A 106 0.20 6.16 7.92
C TYR A 106 0.51 7.59 7.52
N GLU A 107 1.68 7.74 6.90
CA GLU A 107 2.12 8.92 6.19
C GLU A 107 2.57 8.49 4.78
N PHE A 108 2.09 9.21 3.77
CA PHE A 108 2.56 9.03 2.40
C PHE A 108 3.85 9.83 2.18
N ASN A 109 4.96 9.13 1.97
CA ASN A 109 6.28 9.75 1.78
C ASN A 109 6.53 10.18 0.33
N GLY A 110 5.72 9.71 -0.62
CA GLY A 110 5.77 10.08 -2.04
C GLY A 110 5.90 8.89 -2.98
N VAL A 111 6.37 9.16 -4.20
CA VAL A 111 6.48 8.17 -5.28
C VAL A 111 7.85 8.23 -5.92
N THR A 112 8.38 7.06 -6.25
CA THR A 112 9.61 6.93 -7.05
C THR A 112 9.38 7.31 -8.52
N SER A 113 10.45 7.52 -9.29
CA SER A 113 10.32 7.83 -10.74
C SER A 113 9.63 6.72 -11.54
N ASN A 114 9.74 5.47 -11.10
CA ASN A 114 9.06 4.32 -11.71
C ASN A 114 7.64 4.06 -11.17
N GLY A 115 7.09 4.94 -10.33
CA GLY A 115 5.68 4.91 -9.93
C GLY A 115 5.35 4.04 -8.72
N ILE A 116 6.35 3.63 -7.93
CA ILE A 116 6.17 2.89 -6.66
C ILE A 116 5.80 3.89 -5.57
N LEU A 117 4.69 3.61 -4.89
CA LEU A 117 4.21 4.38 -3.75
C LEU A 117 5.03 4.02 -2.52
N VAL A 118 5.45 5.02 -1.75
CA VAL A 118 6.22 4.83 -0.52
C VAL A 118 5.40 5.37 0.64
N VAL A 119 5.04 4.49 1.57
CA VAL A 119 4.14 4.78 2.68
C VAL A 119 4.74 4.25 3.98
N THR A 120 4.85 5.10 4.99
CA THR A 120 5.21 4.66 6.33
C THR A 120 3.95 4.43 7.14
N ALA A 121 3.79 3.25 7.71
CA ALA A 121 2.69 2.89 8.59
C ALA A 121 3.18 2.75 10.04
N VAL A 122 2.27 2.98 10.98
CA VAL A 122 2.46 2.79 12.42
C VAL A 122 1.27 2.05 12.99
N TYR A 123 1.53 0.90 13.59
CA TYR A 123 0.51 0.14 14.31
C TYR A 123 0.77 0.16 15.82
N SER A 124 -0.29 0.37 16.59
CA SER A 124 -0.33 0.16 18.03
C SER A 124 -1.49 -0.76 18.40
N GLY A 125 -1.19 -1.90 19.02
CA GLY A 125 -2.19 -2.87 19.49
C GLY A 125 -2.89 -2.47 20.80
N GLY A 126 -2.91 -1.19 21.16
CA GLY A 126 -3.44 -0.68 22.44
C GLY A 126 -2.51 -0.81 23.66
N GLY A 127 -1.31 -1.36 23.48
CA GLY A 127 -0.23 -1.33 24.46
C GLY A 127 0.65 -0.07 24.35
N SER A 128 1.84 -0.10 24.95
CA SER A 128 2.80 1.03 24.89
C SER A 128 3.68 1.06 23.64
N GLY A 129 3.62 0.00 22.81
CA GLY A 129 4.41 -0.13 21.58
C GLY A 129 3.78 0.59 20.39
N SER A 130 4.64 1.06 19.48
CA SER A 130 4.25 1.65 18.21
C SER A 130 5.21 1.18 17.14
N PHE A 131 4.76 0.23 16.31
CA PHE A 131 5.62 -0.47 15.36
C PHE A 131 5.53 0.18 13.99
N PHE A 132 6.68 0.69 13.52
CA PHE A 132 6.78 1.37 12.24
C PHE A 132 7.19 0.41 11.13
N THR A 133 6.53 0.54 9.98
CA THR A 133 6.79 -0.24 8.78
C THR A 133 6.84 0.69 7.57
N LEU A 134 7.86 0.53 6.71
CA LEU A 134 7.91 1.18 5.41
C LEU A 134 7.40 0.22 4.33
N ASN A 135 6.35 0.64 3.63
CA ASN A 135 5.72 -0.10 2.55
C ASN A 135 6.09 0.50 1.19
N LEU A 136 6.49 -0.38 0.27
CA LEU A 136 6.64 -0.10 -1.14
C LEU A 136 5.49 -0.78 -1.85
N LEU A 137 4.61 0.02 -2.47
CA LEU A 137 3.36 -0.46 -3.05
C LEU A 137 3.33 -0.18 -4.55
N ASP A 138 2.78 -1.12 -5.30
CA ASP A 138 2.40 -0.93 -6.69
C ASP A 138 0.91 -0.61 -6.82
N ALA A 139 0.56 0.24 -7.77
CA ALA A 139 -0.82 0.47 -8.17
C ALA A 139 -1.01 0.15 -9.65
N ALA A 140 -1.96 -0.73 -9.94
CA ALA A 140 -2.26 -1.19 -11.28
C ALA A 140 -3.77 -1.28 -11.52
N ALA A 141 -4.19 -0.98 -12.74
CA ALA A 141 -5.56 -1.23 -13.16
C ALA A 141 -5.79 -2.74 -13.27
N GLY A 142 -6.96 -3.17 -12.82
CA GLY A 142 -7.41 -4.54 -12.96
C GLY A 142 -8.84 -4.61 -13.48
N ARG A 143 -9.30 -5.83 -13.71
CA ARG A 143 -10.70 -6.14 -14.01
C ARG A 143 -11.16 -7.25 -13.08
N GLY A 144 -12.43 -7.19 -12.72
CA GLY A 144 -13.12 -8.26 -11.99
C GLY A 144 -14.43 -8.59 -12.64
N PHE A 145 -15.04 -9.68 -12.18
CA PHE A 145 -16.43 -9.99 -12.44
C PHE A 145 -17.17 -9.99 -11.11
N ASP A 146 -18.36 -9.39 -11.07
CA ASP A 146 -19.22 -9.47 -9.90
C ASP A 146 -19.93 -10.83 -9.82
N SER A 147 -20.82 -11.00 -8.83
CA SER A 147 -21.57 -12.24 -8.63
C SER A 147 -22.50 -12.62 -9.79
N GLU A 148 -22.84 -11.66 -10.66
CA GLU A 148 -23.67 -11.88 -11.85
C GLU A 148 -22.81 -12.11 -13.11
N GLY A 149 -21.48 -12.07 -12.98
CA GLY A 149 -20.55 -12.21 -14.09
C GLY A 149 -20.38 -10.93 -14.90
N LYS A 150 -20.84 -9.77 -14.42
CA LYS A 150 -20.65 -8.49 -15.11
C LYS A 150 -19.25 -7.96 -14.82
N PRO A 151 -18.51 -7.51 -15.86
CA PRO A 151 -17.18 -6.97 -15.68
C PRO A 151 -17.20 -5.61 -14.97
N TYR A 152 -16.25 -5.37 -14.08
CA TYR A 152 -16.03 -4.09 -13.42
C TYR A 152 -14.54 -3.71 -13.35
N ASP A 153 -14.27 -2.41 -13.18
CA ASP A 153 -12.91 -1.87 -13.04
C ASP A 153 -12.39 -2.10 -11.62
N ARG A 154 -11.14 -2.56 -11.50
CA ARG A 154 -10.41 -2.64 -10.23
C ARG A 154 -9.24 -1.68 -10.22
N LEU A 155 -8.87 -1.24 -9.02
CA LEU A 155 -7.58 -0.61 -8.79
C LEU A 155 -6.83 -1.46 -7.76
N ASN A 156 -5.90 -2.27 -8.23
CA ASN A 156 -5.15 -3.19 -7.40
C ASN A 156 -3.98 -2.43 -6.76
N LEU A 157 -3.97 -2.36 -5.44
CA LEU A 157 -2.83 -1.93 -4.64
C LEU A 157 -2.10 -3.18 -4.15
N THR A 158 -0.85 -3.36 -4.59
CA THR A 158 -0.04 -4.55 -4.30
C THR A 158 1.17 -4.18 -3.47
N ILE A 159 1.43 -4.91 -2.38
CA ILE A 159 2.68 -4.74 -1.64
C ILE A 159 3.84 -5.40 -2.39
N ILE A 160 4.83 -4.61 -2.77
CA ILE A 160 6.08 -5.09 -3.38
C ILE A 160 7.04 -5.51 -2.28
N ARG A 161 7.14 -4.69 -1.23
CA ARG A 161 8.05 -4.90 -0.12
C ARG A 161 7.56 -4.18 1.13
N SER A 162 7.74 -4.85 2.26
CA SER A 162 7.57 -4.28 3.60
C SER A 162 8.92 -4.29 4.33
N ILE A 163 9.24 -3.22 5.05
CA ILE A 163 10.48 -3.08 5.82
C ILE A 163 10.12 -2.64 7.24
N MET A 164 10.38 -3.52 8.21
CA MET A 164 10.19 -3.21 9.62
C MET A 164 11.22 -2.17 10.08
N LEU A 165 10.75 -0.96 10.40
CA LEU A 165 11.55 0.10 11.00
C LEU A 165 11.62 -0.06 12.53
N GLY A 166 10.57 -0.66 13.10
CA GLY A 166 10.48 -1.15 14.48
C GLY A 166 9.82 -0.18 15.46
N ASP A 167 9.95 -0.50 16.76
CA ASP A 167 9.24 0.23 17.83
C ASP A 167 9.76 1.67 17.97
N ARG A 168 8.83 2.63 17.97
CA ARG A 168 9.07 4.09 18.14
C ARG A 168 10.18 4.61 17.22
N TRP A 169 10.21 4.14 15.97
CA TRP A 169 11.19 4.57 14.99
C TRP A 169 11.15 6.10 14.84
N ASP A 170 12.33 6.69 14.85
CA ASP A 170 12.56 8.12 14.71
C ASP A 170 13.63 8.29 13.63
N GLY A 171 13.22 8.86 12.50
CA GLY A 171 14.03 8.90 11.30
C GLY A 171 13.34 9.60 10.14
N GLU A 172 13.96 9.48 8.97
CA GLU A 172 13.55 10.18 7.76
C GLU A 172 13.59 9.24 6.55
N ILE A 173 12.58 9.36 5.68
CA ILE A 173 12.52 8.68 4.38
C ILE A 173 12.78 9.70 3.28
N LYS A 174 13.76 9.45 2.41
CA LYS A 174 14.05 10.28 1.23
C LYS A 174 13.90 9.48 -0.05
N ILE A 175 13.24 10.07 -1.04
CA ILE A 175 13.08 9.49 -2.37
C ILE A 175 13.88 10.33 -3.36
N ASN A 176 14.75 9.68 -4.13
CA ASN A 176 15.51 10.30 -5.22
C ASN A 176 15.47 9.37 -6.44
N GLY A 177 14.64 9.72 -7.43
CA GLY A 177 14.35 8.84 -8.56
C GLY A 177 13.77 7.50 -8.09
N ASP A 178 14.46 6.40 -8.40
CA ASP A 178 14.09 5.05 -7.95
C ASP A 178 14.82 4.60 -6.68
N THR A 179 15.53 5.51 -6.00
CA THR A 179 16.28 5.21 -4.78
C THR A 179 15.55 5.74 -3.56
N ILE A 180 15.39 4.89 -2.55
CA ILE A 180 14.81 5.23 -1.25
C ILE A 180 15.92 5.14 -0.21
N SER A 181 16.11 6.22 0.55
CA SER A 181 17.03 6.27 1.70
C SER A 181 16.24 6.33 2.98
N ILE A 182 16.54 5.39 3.89
CA ILE A 182 15.97 5.29 5.23
C ILE A 182 17.07 5.73 6.18
N ILE A 183 16.86 6.85 6.88
CA ILE A 183 17.82 7.41 7.84
C ILE A 183 17.20 7.23 9.22
N THR A 184 17.85 6.46 10.09
CA THR A 184 17.40 6.27 11.47
C THR A 184 18.22 7.16 12.39
N ALA A 185 17.54 8.05 13.12
CA ALA A 185 18.16 9.07 13.98
C ALA A 185 18.52 8.55 15.38
N ARG A 186 17.70 7.65 15.97
CA ARG A 186 17.85 7.26 17.39
C ARG A 186 18.59 5.94 17.65
N GLN A 187 19.52 6.05 18.59
CA GLN A 187 19.92 5.05 19.60
C GLN A 187 18.98 5.26 20.82
N ASP A 188 18.04 4.34 21.08
CA ASP A 188 17.30 4.29 22.35
C ASP A 188 18.12 3.48 23.38
N PHE A 189 18.27 4.02 24.59
CA PHE A 189 19.12 3.51 25.67
C PHE A 189 18.44 2.48 26.60
N THR A 190 17.25 1.97 26.27
CA THR A 190 16.52 1.02 27.13
C THR A 190 16.48 -0.41 26.59
N HIS A 191 16.52 -0.64 25.27
CA HIS A 191 16.56 -2.00 24.70
C HIS A 191 17.45 -2.13 23.45
N GLY A 192 18.77 -2.15 23.67
CA GLY A 192 19.77 -2.62 22.70
C GLY A 192 20.07 -1.69 21.51
N PRO A 193 21.26 -1.77 20.89
CA PRO A 193 21.72 -0.74 19.98
C PRO A 193 21.18 -0.97 18.57
N ARG A 194 20.07 -0.31 18.19
CA ARG A 194 19.99 0.14 16.79
C ARG A 194 20.92 1.34 16.67
N ARG A 195 22.08 1.12 16.05
CA ARG A 195 23.01 2.22 15.76
C ARG A 195 22.32 3.17 14.76
N PRO A 196 22.54 4.49 14.88
CA PRO A 196 22.22 5.39 13.78
C PRO A 196 22.76 4.82 12.48
N GLY A 197 21.94 4.85 11.44
CA GLY A 197 22.22 4.12 10.22
C GLY A 197 21.45 4.70 9.06
N ALA A 198 22.09 4.63 7.89
CA ALA A 198 21.45 4.90 6.62
C ALA A 198 21.36 3.58 5.85
N GLN A 199 20.15 3.20 5.48
CA GLN A 199 19.91 2.13 4.53
C GLN A 199 19.46 2.75 3.21
N VAL A 200 20.11 2.36 2.13
CA VAL A 200 19.73 2.77 0.77
C VAL A 200 19.22 1.54 0.03
N LEU A 201 18.07 1.67 -0.61
CA LEU A 201 17.51 0.62 -1.44
C LEU A 201 17.04 1.18 -2.78
N LYS A 202 17.23 0.39 -3.83
CA LYS A 202 16.67 0.67 -5.16
C LYS A 202 15.30 0.02 -5.24
N ALA A 203 14.27 0.82 -5.46
CA ALA A 203 12.91 0.37 -5.67
C ALA A 203 12.76 -0.10 -7.13
N MET A 204 12.47 -1.37 -7.33
CA MET A 204 12.26 -1.96 -8.65
C MET A 204 10.86 -2.53 -8.71
N ARG A 205 10.16 -2.26 -9.82
CA ARG A 205 8.92 -2.98 -10.13
C ARG A 205 9.29 -4.40 -10.57
N PRO A 206 8.64 -5.43 -10.01
CA PRO A 206 8.83 -6.81 -10.45
C PRO A 206 8.31 -7.02 -11.88
#